data_AF-A0A352YXY9-F1
#
_entry.id   AF-A0A352YXY9-F1
#
_cell.length_a   1.000
_cell.length_b   1.000
_cell.length_c   1.000
_cell.angle_alpha   90.00
_cell.angle_beta   90.00
_cell.angle_gamma   90.00
#
_symmetry.space_group_name_H-M   'P 1'
#
loop_
_entity.id
_entity.type
_entity.pdbx_description
1 polymer ?
#
loop_
_entity_poly.entity_id
_entity_poly.type
_entity_poly.pdbx_seq_one_letter_code
_entity_poly.pdbx_strand_id
1 'polypeptide(L)'
;MRWKEVGIMDINGENLTPGLKPSIEHEMHLSIYRKKKNVNAIVHAHPVVASAYTAMKFNIDTNLTAEARAICGDPLFIPYALMGTKELASLAADGALKSDILLLENHGILTTGKGLLQAFDKLEVLGNAAKMTFITEITGKKKPLTKSRIQELNKLFRQSV
;
A
#
# COMPACT_ATOMS: atom_id res chain seq x y z
N MET A 1 12.29 -17.30 7.41
CA MET A 1 11.38 -18.12 6.59
C MET A 1 12.19 -18.77 5.48
N ARG A 2 11.97 -20.05 5.21
CA ARG A 2 12.56 -20.80 4.09
C ARG A 2 11.56 -20.85 2.94
N TRP A 3 12.03 -21.05 1.71
CA TRP A 3 11.14 -21.11 0.53
C TRP A 3 10.02 -22.17 0.67
N LYS A 4 10.29 -23.29 1.35
CA LYS A 4 9.31 -24.36 1.65
C LYS A 4 8.23 -24.00 2.67
N GLU A 5 8.30 -22.81 3.26
CA GLU A 5 7.31 -22.29 4.23
C GLU A 5 6.38 -21.26 3.58
N VAL A 6 6.48 -21.05 2.26
CA VAL A 6 5.58 -20.21 1.48
C VAL A 6 4.39 -21.04 1.02
N GLY A 7 3.19 -20.67 1.48
CA GLY A 7 1.95 -21.32 1.04
C GLY A 7 1.59 -20.96 -0.39
N ILE A 8 1.02 -21.91 -1.13
CA ILE A 8 0.52 -21.73 -2.49
C ILE A 8 -1.00 -21.88 -2.46
N MET A 9 -1.69 -20.99 -3.16
CA MET A 9 -3.15 -20.93 -3.18
C MET A 9 -3.63 -20.60 -4.59
N ASP A 10 -4.76 -21.15 -5.00
CA ASP A 10 -5.40 -20.80 -6.26
C ASP A 10 -6.21 -19.49 -6.15
N ILE A 11 -6.74 -18.99 -7.27
CA ILE A 11 -7.53 -17.74 -7.27
C ILE A 11 -8.89 -17.89 -6.56
N ASN A 12 -9.36 -19.12 -6.36
CA ASN A 12 -10.61 -19.42 -5.65
C ASN A 12 -10.41 -19.49 -4.13
N GLY A 13 -9.16 -19.52 -3.66
CA GLY A 13 -8.79 -19.60 -2.25
C GLY A 13 -8.50 -21.02 -1.76
N GLU A 14 -8.40 -21.99 -2.67
CA GLU A 14 -7.99 -23.36 -2.35
C GLU A 14 -6.51 -23.39 -1.98
N ASN A 15 -6.19 -23.90 -0.78
CA ASN A 15 -4.81 -24.08 -0.33
C ASN A 15 -4.17 -25.30 -1.03
N LEU A 16 -3.20 -25.05 -1.90
CA LEU A 16 -2.46 -26.07 -2.64
C LEU A 16 -1.21 -26.57 -1.89
N THR A 17 -0.99 -26.10 -0.66
CA THR A 17 0.08 -26.52 0.24
C THR A 17 -0.50 -27.13 1.53
N PRO A 18 -0.96 -28.39 1.51
CA PRO A 18 -1.50 -29.05 2.69
C PRO A 18 -0.51 -29.03 3.86
N GLY A 19 -0.99 -28.68 5.05
CA GLY A 19 -0.17 -28.59 6.28
C GLY A 19 0.48 -27.22 6.52
N LEU A 20 0.49 -26.32 5.54
CA LEU A 20 0.84 -24.91 5.77
C LEU A 20 -0.44 -24.10 5.96
N LYS A 21 -0.57 -23.45 7.12
CA LYS A 21 -1.67 -22.53 7.41
C LYS A 21 -1.42 -21.21 6.65
N PRO A 22 -2.33 -20.76 5.78
CA PRO A 22 -2.20 -19.46 5.13
C PRO A 22 -2.22 -18.31 6.15
N SER A 23 -1.73 -17.13 5.73
CA SER A 23 -1.94 -15.89 6.49
C SER A 23 -3.43 -15.71 6.80
N ILE A 24 -3.77 -15.18 7.97
CA ILE A 24 -5.16 -14.83 8.29
C ILE A 24 -5.74 -13.79 7.31
N GLU A 25 -4.87 -13.07 6.60
CA GLU A 25 -5.24 -12.01 5.65
C GLU A 25 -5.17 -12.43 4.18
N HIS A 26 -5.04 -13.73 3.89
CA HIS A 26 -5.00 -14.22 2.51
C HIS A 26 -6.20 -13.73 1.67
N GLU A 27 -7.39 -13.66 2.25
CA GLU A 27 -8.60 -13.21 1.55
C GLU A 27 -8.52 -11.74 1.11
N MET A 28 -7.81 -10.89 1.87
CA MET A 28 -7.55 -9.50 1.48
C MET A 28 -6.70 -9.44 0.20
N HIS A 29 -5.66 -10.28 0.11
CA HIS A 29 -4.83 -10.39 -1.09
C HIS A 29 -5.61 -10.97 -2.28
N LEU A 30 -6.34 -12.08 -2.08
CA LEU A 30 -7.14 -12.71 -3.13
C LEU A 30 -8.19 -11.77 -3.70
N SER A 31 -8.89 -11.03 -2.84
CA SER A 31 -9.92 -10.08 -3.27
C SER A 31 -9.36 -8.98 -4.18
N ILE A 32 -8.14 -8.51 -3.88
CA ILE A 32 -7.43 -7.56 -4.75
C ILE A 32 -7.06 -8.20 -6.09
N TYR A 33 -6.47 -9.41 -6.09
CA TYR A 33 -6.14 -10.11 -7.35
C TYR A 33 -7.37 -10.35 -8.23
N ARG A 34 -8.52 -10.67 -7.63
CA ARG A 34 -9.79 -10.88 -8.36
C ARG A 34 -10.32 -9.58 -8.97
N LYS A 35 -10.29 -8.45 -8.23
CA LYS A 35 -10.85 -7.18 -8.71
C LYS A 35 -9.90 -6.41 -9.64
N LYS A 36 -8.58 -6.48 -9.42
CA LYS A 36 -7.57 -5.66 -10.11
C LYS A 36 -6.58 -6.51 -10.90
N LYS A 37 -6.87 -6.71 -12.19
CA LYS A 37 -6.14 -7.63 -13.09
C LYS A 37 -4.67 -7.27 -13.38
N ASN A 38 -4.23 -6.05 -13.11
CA ASN A 38 -2.86 -5.60 -13.40
C ASN A 38 -1.92 -5.64 -12.18
N VAL A 39 -2.34 -6.29 -11.09
CA VAL A 39 -1.53 -6.49 -9.88
C VAL A 39 -0.97 -7.91 -9.87
N ASN A 40 0.35 -8.01 -9.78
CA ASN A 40 1.06 -9.30 -9.68
C ASN A 40 1.76 -9.48 -8.33
N ALA A 41 1.80 -8.45 -7.49
CA ALA A 41 2.33 -8.53 -6.15
C ALA A 41 1.62 -7.57 -5.20
N ILE A 42 1.45 -8.03 -3.96
CA ILE A 42 0.85 -7.27 -2.87
C ILE A 42 1.75 -7.42 -1.65
N VAL A 43 2.12 -6.32 -1.01
CA VAL A 43 2.87 -6.31 0.25
C VAL A 43 2.03 -5.60 1.30
N HIS A 44 1.76 -6.31 2.40
CA HIS A 44 1.12 -5.75 3.60
C HIS A 44 2.12 -5.77 4.76
N ALA A 45 2.23 -4.65 5.47
CA ALA A 45 3.12 -4.53 6.63
C ALA A 45 2.66 -3.41 7.57
N HIS A 46 3.31 -3.33 8.73
CA HIS A 46 3.03 -2.34 9.78
C HIS A 46 4.25 -1.44 10.08
N PRO A 47 4.80 -0.69 9.09
CA PRO A 47 5.91 0.24 9.35
C PRO A 47 5.48 1.32 10.33
N VAL A 48 6.13 1.37 11.50
CA VAL A 48 5.70 2.14 12.70
C VAL A 48 5.19 3.54 12.39
N VAL A 49 5.98 4.37 11.68
CA VAL A 49 5.60 5.77 11.43
C VAL A 49 4.42 5.88 10.47
N ALA A 50 4.39 5.09 9.39
CA ALA A 50 3.25 5.12 8.46
C ALA A 50 1.99 4.50 9.08
N SER A 51 2.12 3.44 9.89
CA SER A 51 1.03 2.88 10.69
C SER A 51 0.49 3.88 11.72
N ALA A 52 1.33 4.77 12.29
CA ALA A 52 0.84 5.82 13.18
C ALA A 52 -0.17 6.75 12.47
N TYR A 53 0.06 7.09 11.20
CA TYR A 53 -0.90 7.89 10.42
C TYR A 53 -2.26 7.18 10.26
N THR A 54 -2.28 5.84 10.19
CA THR A 54 -3.54 5.10 10.10
C THR A 54 -4.35 5.10 11.41
N ALA A 55 -3.67 5.25 12.55
CA ALA A 55 -4.32 5.41 13.85
C ALA A 55 -4.80 6.84 14.11
N MET A 56 -4.14 7.85 13.53
CA MET A 56 -4.49 9.26 13.72
C MET A 56 -5.54 9.77 12.72
N LYS A 57 -5.83 9.02 11.63
CA LYS A 57 -6.66 9.46 10.50
C LYS A 57 -6.11 10.69 9.77
N PHE A 58 -4.78 10.80 9.71
CA PHE A 58 -4.07 11.83 8.94
C PHE A 58 -3.51 11.24 7.64
N ASN A 59 -3.21 12.12 6.69
CA ASN A 59 -2.60 11.75 5.42
C ASN A 59 -1.08 11.82 5.48
N ILE A 60 -0.41 10.90 4.79
CA ILE A 60 1.03 10.99 4.53
C ILE A 60 1.24 11.89 3.30
N ASP A 61 2.03 12.95 3.43
CA ASP A 61 2.26 13.94 2.38
C ASP A 61 3.35 13.46 1.40
N THR A 62 2.93 12.78 0.34
CA THR A 62 3.84 12.30 -0.73
C THR A 62 4.36 13.43 -1.62
N ASN A 63 3.85 14.66 -1.48
CA ASN A 63 4.28 15.80 -2.29
C ASN A 63 5.52 16.51 -1.71
N LEU A 64 6.09 16.02 -0.61
CA LEU A 64 7.31 16.60 -0.02
C LEU A 64 8.57 16.31 -0.85
N THR A 65 8.60 15.20 -1.60
CA THR A 65 9.70 14.86 -2.51
C THR A 65 9.17 14.35 -3.85
N ALA A 66 9.91 14.59 -4.93
CA ALA A 66 9.54 14.14 -6.26
C ALA A 66 9.44 12.61 -6.36
N GLU A 67 10.35 11.91 -5.70
CA GLU A 67 10.39 10.45 -5.63
C GLU A 67 9.16 9.87 -4.93
N ALA A 68 8.81 10.39 -3.74
CA ALA A 68 7.61 9.93 -3.03
C ALA A 68 6.36 10.16 -3.87
N ARG A 69 6.23 11.31 -4.53
CA ARG A 69 5.11 11.56 -5.42
C ARG A 69 5.06 10.58 -6.60
N ALA A 70 6.19 10.35 -7.25
CA ALA A 70 6.28 9.49 -8.42
C ALA A 70 5.97 8.02 -8.12
N ILE A 71 6.46 7.50 -6.99
CA ILE A 71 6.34 6.10 -6.61
C ILE A 71 5.01 5.83 -5.90
N CYS A 72 4.65 6.67 -4.92
CA CYS A 72 3.51 6.43 -4.04
C CYS A 72 2.21 7.04 -4.55
N GLY A 73 2.27 8.04 -5.43
CA GLY A 73 1.09 8.76 -5.90
C GLY A 73 0.29 9.35 -4.74
N ASP A 74 -1.02 9.09 -4.74
CA ASP A 74 -1.95 9.49 -3.67
C ASP A 74 -2.38 8.24 -2.87
N PRO A 75 -1.84 8.01 -1.66
CA PRO A 75 -2.29 6.93 -0.80
C PRO A 75 -3.76 7.11 -0.40
N LEU A 76 -4.50 6.00 -0.29
CA LEU A 76 -5.91 6.01 0.04
C LEU A 76 -6.17 5.48 1.45
N PHE A 77 -6.93 6.22 2.26
CA PHE A 77 -7.36 5.77 3.58
C PHE A 77 -8.55 4.81 3.47
N ILE A 78 -8.48 3.69 4.19
CA ILE A 78 -9.52 2.64 4.23
C ILE A 78 -10.10 2.59 5.65
N PRO A 79 -11.44 2.74 5.80
CA PRO A 79 -12.10 2.65 7.09
C PRO A 79 -11.81 1.34 7.83
N TYR A 80 -11.88 1.39 9.15
CA TYR A 80 -11.61 0.23 9.99
C TYR A 80 -12.55 -0.94 9.66
N ALA A 81 -11.95 -2.12 9.55
CA ALA A 81 -12.62 -3.40 9.57
C ALA A 81 -11.68 -4.43 10.22
N LEU A 82 -12.25 -5.45 10.86
CA LEU A 82 -11.46 -6.43 11.60
C LEU A 82 -10.51 -7.21 10.66
N MET A 83 -9.24 -7.37 11.07
CA MET A 83 -8.24 -8.12 10.31
C MET A 83 -8.67 -9.56 10.02
N GLY A 84 -8.32 -10.06 8.83
CA GLY A 84 -8.71 -11.39 8.37
C GLY A 84 -10.20 -11.60 8.06
N THR A 85 -11.01 -10.53 8.03
CA THR A 85 -12.43 -10.62 7.64
C THR A 85 -12.67 -10.34 6.17
N LYS A 86 -13.81 -10.83 5.66
CA LYS A 86 -14.30 -10.53 4.31
C LYS A 86 -14.62 -9.04 4.12
N GLU A 87 -14.99 -8.34 5.18
CA GLU A 87 -15.27 -6.91 5.15
C GLU A 87 -14.00 -6.11 4.82
N LEU A 88 -12.91 -6.34 5.57
CA LEU A 88 -11.62 -5.72 5.27
C LEU A 88 -11.14 -6.07 3.87
N ALA A 89 -11.29 -7.34 3.46
CA ALA A 89 -10.91 -7.79 2.14
C ALA A 89 -11.67 -7.05 1.01
N SER A 90 -12.98 -6.84 1.17
CA SER A 90 -13.78 -6.09 0.20
C SER A 90 -13.37 -4.63 0.12
N LEU A 91 -13.23 -3.98 1.27
CA LEU A 91 -12.82 -2.57 1.37
C LEU A 91 -11.43 -2.34 0.75
N ALA A 92 -10.47 -3.21 1.06
CA ALA A 92 -9.13 -3.15 0.49
C ALA A 92 -9.14 -3.37 -1.02
N ALA A 93 -9.95 -4.31 -1.52
CA ALA A 93 -10.06 -4.56 -2.95
C ALA A 93 -10.69 -3.39 -3.71
N ASP A 94 -11.72 -2.74 -3.16
CA ASP A 94 -12.31 -1.52 -3.74
C ASP A 94 -11.35 -0.32 -3.66
N GLY A 95 -10.58 -0.22 -2.58
CA GLY A 95 -9.52 0.77 -2.42
C GLY A 95 -8.40 0.61 -3.44
N ALA A 96 -7.98 -0.64 -3.67
CA ALA A 96 -6.88 -0.96 -4.59
C ALA A 96 -7.18 -0.56 -6.05
N LEU A 97 -8.46 -0.47 -6.45
CA LEU A 97 -8.86 0.04 -7.76
C LEU A 97 -8.57 1.54 -7.92
N LYS A 98 -8.46 2.28 -6.82
CA LYS A 98 -8.29 3.74 -6.81
C LYS A 98 -6.86 4.16 -6.49
N SER A 99 -6.14 3.39 -5.68
CA SER A 99 -4.75 3.65 -5.33
C SER A 99 -3.94 2.36 -5.22
N ASP A 100 -2.64 2.45 -5.50
CA ASP A 100 -1.71 1.35 -5.28
C ASP A 100 -1.26 1.23 -3.82
N ILE A 101 -1.60 2.20 -2.97
CA ILE A 101 -1.21 2.26 -1.56
C ILE A 101 -2.44 2.54 -0.71
N LEU A 102 -2.70 1.67 0.27
CA LEU A 102 -3.82 1.76 1.19
C LEU A 102 -3.32 1.95 2.62
N LEU A 103 -3.87 2.93 3.32
CA LEU A 103 -3.73 3.16 4.75
C LEU A 103 -4.93 2.53 5.44
N LEU A 104 -4.76 1.37 6.06
CA LEU A 104 -5.81 0.65 6.77
C LEU A 104 -5.95 1.20 8.19
N GLU A 105 -7.08 1.84 8.50
CA GLU A 105 -7.38 2.48 9.79
C GLU A 105 -7.05 1.55 10.97
N ASN A 106 -6.29 2.07 11.95
CA ASN A 106 -5.83 1.33 13.14
C ASN A 106 -5.14 -0.02 12.85
N HIS A 107 -4.56 -0.20 11.67
CA HIS A 107 -3.95 -1.45 11.26
C HIS A 107 -2.57 -1.25 10.62
N GLY A 108 -2.49 -0.85 9.35
CA GLY A 108 -1.21 -0.59 8.69
C GLY A 108 -1.32 -0.35 7.20
N ILE A 109 -0.30 -0.74 6.44
CA ILE A 109 -0.18 -0.35 5.03
C ILE A 109 -0.30 -1.57 4.13
N LEU A 110 -1.05 -1.44 3.04
CA LEU A 110 -1.07 -2.41 1.94
C LEU A 110 -0.64 -1.71 0.65
N THR A 111 0.23 -2.35 -0.12
CA THR A 111 0.73 -1.84 -1.40
C THR A 111 0.57 -2.87 -2.50
N THR A 112 0.30 -2.41 -3.72
CA THR A 112 0.14 -3.26 -4.91
C THR A 112 1.14 -2.87 -6.00
N GLY A 113 1.56 -3.83 -6.81
CA GLY A 113 2.48 -3.58 -7.93
C GLY A 113 2.43 -4.64 -9.03
N LYS A 114 3.06 -4.34 -10.16
CA LYS A 114 3.30 -5.26 -11.29
C LYS A 114 4.33 -6.36 -10.95
N GLY A 115 5.00 -6.27 -9.80
CA GLY A 115 5.95 -7.24 -9.28
C GLY A 115 6.36 -6.92 -7.84
N LEU A 116 7.02 -7.86 -7.17
CA LEU A 116 7.32 -7.78 -5.75
C LEU A 116 8.18 -6.56 -5.39
N LEU A 117 9.20 -6.26 -6.20
CA LEU A 117 10.04 -5.07 -6.01
C LEU A 117 9.21 -3.79 -6.04
N GLN A 118 8.36 -3.60 -7.05
CA GLN A 118 7.54 -2.39 -7.13
C GLN A 118 6.57 -2.24 -5.94
N ALA A 119 5.97 -3.34 -5.46
CA ALA A 119 5.10 -3.28 -4.28
C ALA A 119 5.92 -2.95 -3.02
N PHE A 120 7.09 -3.56 -2.86
CA PHE A 120 8.00 -3.30 -1.75
C PHE A 120 8.54 -1.85 -1.76
N ASP A 121 8.97 -1.33 -2.92
CA ASP A 121 9.48 0.03 -3.08
C ASP A 121 8.43 1.06 -2.65
N LYS A 122 7.16 0.85 -3.03
CA LYS A 122 6.04 1.69 -2.59
C LYS A 122 5.90 1.71 -1.07
N LEU A 123 6.06 0.56 -0.42
CA LEU A 123 5.97 0.46 1.04
C LEU A 123 7.13 1.19 1.72
N GLU A 124 8.36 0.97 1.24
CA GLU A 124 9.56 1.61 1.78
C GLU A 124 9.54 3.13 1.61
N VAL A 125 9.26 3.60 0.39
CA VAL A 125 9.21 5.03 0.07
C VAL A 125 8.08 5.71 0.83
N LEU A 126 6.92 5.08 0.98
CA LEU A 126 5.84 5.62 1.83
C LEU A 126 6.28 5.71 3.30
N GLY A 127 7.00 4.71 3.81
CA GLY A 127 7.56 4.74 5.16
C GLY A 127 8.50 5.92 5.39
N ASN A 128 9.31 6.26 4.39
CA ASN A 128 10.16 7.45 4.44
C ASN A 128 9.36 8.75 4.27
N ALA A 129 8.35 8.79 3.40
CA ALA A 129 7.43 9.91 3.27
C ALA A 129 6.68 10.21 4.57
N ALA A 130 6.30 9.18 5.33
CA ALA A 130 5.67 9.33 6.64
C ALA A 130 6.62 10.00 7.66
N LYS A 131 7.89 9.60 7.70
CA LYS A 131 8.91 10.25 8.53
C LYS A 131 9.10 11.72 8.15
N MET A 132 9.17 12.01 6.85
CA MET A 132 9.30 13.38 6.36
C MET A 132 8.07 14.22 6.73
N THR A 133 6.87 13.67 6.55
CA THR A 133 5.62 14.33 6.93
C THR A 133 5.65 14.71 8.41
N PHE A 134 5.95 13.74 9.28
CA PHE A 134 6.06 13.94 10.72
C PHE A 134 7.06 15.04 11.10
N ILE A 135 8.27 15.02 10.53
CA ILE A 135 9.30 16.04 10.78
C ILE A 135 8.81 17.43 10.34
N THR A 136 8.20 17.53 9.16
CA THR A 136 7.71 18.83 8.66
C THR A 136 6.52 19.37 9.46
N GLU A 137 5.66 18.49 9.97
CA GLU A 137 4.53 18.86 10.83
C GLU A 137 5.02 19.37 12.19
N ILE A 138 5.99 18.69 12.81
CA ILE A 138 6.59 19.14 14.08
C ILE A 138 7.29 20.49 13.94
N THR A 139 8.00 20.69 12.83
CA THR A 139 8.72 21.97 12.59
C THR A 139 7.78 23.09 12.14
N GLY A 140 6.53 22.78 11.79
CA GLY A 140 5.55 23.73 11.25
C GLY A 140 5.93 24.31 9.88
N LYS A 141 6.92 23.72 9.18
CA LYS A 141 7.46 24.23 7.92
C LYS A 141 7.48 23.13 6.86
N LYS A 142 6.79 23.37 5.75
CA LYS A 142 6.91 22.56 4.53
C LYS A 142 6.73 23.40 3.28
N LYS A 143 7.32 22.94 2.19
CA LYS A 143 7.11 23.47 0.84
C LYS A 143 6.85 22.30 -0.12
N PRO A 144 5.63 21.76 -0.14
CA PRO A 144 5.28 20.66 -1.04
C PRO A 144 5.41 21.06 -2.51
N LEU A 145 5.53 20.07 -3.39
CA LEU A 145 5.49 20.25 -4.83
C LEU A 145 4.21 20.96 -5.25
N THR A 146 4.36 21.94 -6.14
CA THR A 146 3.20 22.62 -6.74
C THR A 146 2.51 21.71 -7.75
N LYS A 147 1.24 22.02 -8.07
CA LYS A 147 0.49 21.29 -9.11
C LYS A 147 1.24 21.23 -10.45
N SER A 148 1.93 22.30 -10.85
CA SER A 148 2.75 22.31 -12.07
C SER A 148 3.88 21.30 -12.01
N ARG A 149 4.61 21.23 -10.89
CA ARG A 149 5.71 20.26 -10.71
C ARG A 149 5.20 18.82 -10.67
N ILE A 150 4.03 18.59 -10.05
CA ILE A 150 3.38 17.27 -10.08
C ILE A 150 2.99 16.90 -11.51
N GLN A 151 2.51 17.84 -12.32
CA GLN A 151 2.20 17.59 -13.73
C GLN A 151 3.45 17.27 -14.56
N GLU A 152 4.58 17.93 -14.31
CA GLU A 152 5.87 17.61 -14.92
C GLU A 152 6.30 16.17 -14.59
N LEU A 153 6.20 15.76 -13.31
CA LEU A 153 6.50 14.38 -12.89
C LEU A 153 5.57 13.36 -13.55
N ASN A 154 4.26 13.65 -13.57
CA ASN A 154 3.30 12.75 -14.19
C ASN A 154 3.60 12.52 -15.67
N LYS A 155 4.10 13.53 -16.40
CA LYS A 155 4.51 13.38 -17.81
C LYS A 155 5.74 12.48 -17.95
N LEU A 156 6.72 12.61 -17.06
CA LEU A 156 7.94 11.81 -17.09
C LEU A 156 7.65 10.32 -16.81
N PHE A 157 6.80 10.02 -15.83
CA PHE A 157 6.57 8.64 -15.38
C PHE A 157 5.37 7.94 -16.05
N ARG A 158 4.39 8.67 -16.63
CA ARG A 158 3.29 8.05 -17.40
C ARG A 158 3.65 7.65 -18.83
N GLN A 159 4.82 8.05 -19.34
CA GLN A 159 5.32 7.58 -20.64
C GLN A 159 5.91 6.16 -20.58
N SER A 160 5.99 5.56 -19.40
CA SER A 160 6.73 4.30 -19.15
C SER A 160 5.88 3.17 -18.55
N VAL A 161 4.53 3.24 -18.61
CA VAL A 161 3.63 2.26 -17.96
C VAL A 161 2.63 1.65 -18.92
#